data_AF-A0A6P1L542-F1
#
_entry.id   AF-A0A6P1L542-F1
#
_cell.length_a   1.000
_cell.length_b   1.000
_cell.length_c   1.000
_cell.angle_alpha   90.00
_cell.angle_beta   90.00
_cell.angle_gamma   90.00
#
_symmetry.space_group_name_H-M   'P 1'
#
loop_
_entity.id
_entity.type
_entity.pdbx_description
1 polymer ?
#
loop_
_entity_poly.entity_id
_entity_poly.type
_entity_poly.pdbx_seq_one_letter_code
_entity_poly.pdbx_strand_id
1 'polypeptide(L)'
;MNISQNCLDLIKKWEGFSAKAYLDPVNIPTIGYGTIRYPNGQKVQMGDVISEPEAEDLMKLECDEFAEIVNRNVQVTLNQNQFDALVSFCYNVGAAGFKGSTLLKKLNAGNYSEAGEQFLVWNKATKDGVKKVIDGLTNRRKDEKALFEETVGNGTPLEKAEPSPQNEVTWLEGYRESISDDNTIIVARKGKDVVEILTLESPKKEDLITVLRQYPNAQNFLLATSKAVPSGERILIEKRQPASITKVENPPSLQNPLLIMGMGAEDGTLASVKEDIEKLQTRLRDLGYYQGEIDGNFGFNTDQAVKVFQARYFGQNEADGKVGSLTWEKLWGQDAPPIPTPPASPTNPGKNYLKLTKTRQKDEYGCLVLKMEYYKDGQLKDSLNVCSGTPGQQVFKTGPNSVPKSLQPLPEGKWRIEDIKWAKEKDKYFGEFSTPGVGPVSTPLTYVGPSSTRRSAIEIHIDSNRRAGFPGTAGCVGLYTIADYQRFVSWLRETDPRDFYVDWGLGTSPKP
;
A
#
# COMPACT_ATOMS: atom_id res chain seq x y z
N MET A 1 -5.15 -17.17 -4.64
CA MET A 1 -6.12 -16.67 -5.65
C MET A 1 -6.55 -15.27 -5.23
N ASN A 2 -6.93 -14.44 -6.20
CA ASN A 2 -7.42 -13.08 -5.95
C ASN A 2 -8.93 -13.03 -6.21
N ILE A 3 -9.62 -12.08 -5.60
CA ILE A 3 -11.05 -11.87 -5.81
C ILE A 3 -11.34 -11.41 -7.23
N SER A 4 -12.45 -11.86 -7.82
CA SER A 4 -12.92 -11.37 -9.12
C SER A 4 -14.02 -10.31 -8.98
N GLN A 5 -14.44 -9.72 -10.10
CA GLN A 5 -15.60 -8.83 -10.14
C GLN A 5 -16.90 -9.53 -9.70
N ASN A 6 -17.06 -10.83 -10.01
CA ASN A 6 -18.22 -11.61 -9.59
C ASN A 6 -18.31 -11.71 -8.06
N CYS A 7 -17.17 -11.79 -7.37
CA CYS A 7 -17.13 -11.75 -5.90
C CYS A 7 -17.68 -10.42 -5.38
N LEU A 8 -17.19 -9.30 -5.94
CA LEU A 8 -17.59 -7.96 -5.54
C LEU A 8 -19.09 -7.73 -5.79
N ASP A 9 -19.58 -8.10 -6.96
CA ASP A 9 -20.98 -7.92 -7.33
C ASP A 9 -21.92 -8.75 -6.45
N LEU A 10 -21.52 -9.99 -6.10
CA LEU A 10 -22.28 -10.83 -5.19
C LEU A 10 -22.34 -10.23 -3.77
N ILE A 11 -21.24 -9.69 -3.26
CA ILE A 11 -21.21 -9.05 -1.93
C ILE A 11 -22.06 -7.77 -1.95
N LYS A 12 -21.90 -6.90 -2.96
CA LYS A 12 -22.71 -5.68 -3.11
C LYS A 12 -24.20 -5.96 -3.12
N LYS A 13 -24.63 -7.00 -3.84
CA LYS A 13 -26.03 -7.44 -3.90
C LYS A 13 -26.62 -7.73 -2.52
N TRP A 14 -25.84 -8.33 -1.62
CA TRP A 14 -26.33 -8.82 -0.33
C TRP A 14 -26.09 -7.88 0.85
N GLU A 15 -25.00 -7.13 0.85
CA GLU A 15 -24.73 -6.12 1.89
C GLU A 15 -25.58 -4.86 1.65
N GLY A 16 -25.74 -4.47 0.38
CA GLY A 16 -26.36 -3.21 0.00
C GLY A 16 -25.50 -2.00 0.37
N PHE A 17 -25.63 -0.91 -0.39
CA PHE A 17 -24.92 0.33 -0.09
C PHE A 17 -25.71 1.19 0.90
N SER A 18 -25.04 1.60 1.99
CA SER A 18 -25.54 2.67 2.87
C SER A 18 -24.58 3.86 2.89
N ALA A 19 -25.01 4.98 2.30
CA ALA A 19 -24.27 6.24 2.31
C ALA A 19 -24.11 6.87 3.71
N LYS A 20 -24.91 6.44 4.69
CA LYS A 20 -24.89 6.93 6.08
C LYS A 20 -24.77 5.77 7.05
N ALA A 21 -24.11 5.99 8.18
CA ALA A 21 -24.05 5.00 9.23
C ALA A 21 -25.44 4.63 9.77
N TYR A 22 -25.70 3.34 9.93
CA TYR A 22 -26.93 2.78 10.48
C TYR A 22 -26.59 1.76 11.58
N LEU A 23 -27.56 1.46 12.45
CA LEU A 23 -27.41 0.37 13.43
C LEU A 23 -27.82 -0.94 12.78
N ASP A 24 -26.91 -1.92 12.78
CA ASP A 24 -27.22 -3.28 12.36
C ASP A 24 -28.21 -3.98 13.34
N PRO A 25 -28.71 -5.19 13.04
CA PRO A 25 -29.64 -5.90 13.91
C PRO A 25 -29.13 -6.24 15.33
N VAL A 26 -27.82 -6.10 15.60
CA VAL A 26 -27.20 -6.28 16.92
C VAL A 26 -26.69 -4.96 17.52
N ASN A 27 -27.17 -3.82 17.00
CA ASN A 27 -26.87 -2.45 17.44
C ASN A 27 -25.41 -2.01 17.26
N ILE A 28 -24.73 -2.51 16.21
CA ILE A 28 -23.40 -2.06 15.82
C ILE A 28 -23.53 -1.03 14.69
N PRO A 29 -22.95 0.18 14.84
CA PRO A 29 -22.87 1.15 13.75
C PRO A 29 -22.12 0.58 12.54
N THR A 30 -22.75 0.65 11.38
CA THR A 30 -22.31 0.05 10.11
C THR A 30 -22.53 1.04 8.97
N ILE A 31 -21.63 1.10 7.98
CA ILE A 31 -21.70 2.02 6.84
C ILE A 31 -21.20 1.35 5.55
N GLY A 32 -21.53 1.92 4.38
CA GLY A 32 -21.07 1.40 3.10
C GLY A 32 -21.66 0.02 2.82
N TYR A 33 -20.82 -0.94 2.47
CA TYR A 33 -21.18 -2.34 2.20
C TYR A 33 -20.92 -3.27 3.40
N GLY A 34 -21.33 -2.86 4.61
CA GLY A 34 -21.19 -3.70 5.81
C GLY A 34 -19.96 -3.39 6.68
N THR A 35 -19.25 -2.30 6.41
CA THR A 35 -18.07 -1.88 7.18
C THR A 35 -18.48 -1.41 8.58
N ILE A 36 -17.85 -1.99 9.61
CA ILE A 36 -18.03 -1.61 11.03
C ILE A 36 -16.78 -0.94 11.65
N ARG A 37 -15.66 -1.01 10.93
CA ARG A 37 -14.37 -0.42 11.31
C ARG A 37 -13.62 0.03 10.07
N TYR A 38 -13.12 1.25 10.10
CA TYR A 38 -12.25 1.76 9.04
C TYR A 38 -10.85 1.12 9.10
N PRO A 39 -10.05 1.20 8.02
CA PRO A 39 -8.70 0.63 7.96
C PRO A 39 -7.74 1.18 9.02
N ASN A 40 -8.03 2.38 9.55
CA ASN A 40 -7.30 2.98 10.65
C ASN A 40 -7.68 2.40 12.04
N GLY A 41 -8.63 1.45 12.10
CA GLY A 41 -9.12 0.78 13.30
C GLY A 41 -10.24 1.51 14.05
N GLN A 42 -10.63 2.72 13.62
CA GLN A 42 -11.78 3.43 14.20
C GLN A 42 -13.07 2.67 13.90
N LYS A 43 -13.91 2.52 14.93
CA LYS A 43 -15.27 2.02 14.72
C LYS A 43 -16.08 3.08 14.01
N VAL A 44 -16.98 2.64 13.14
CA VAL A 44 -18.01 3.51 12.56
C VAL A 44 -18.83 4.14 13.68
N GLN A 45 -19.20 5.40 13.50
CA GLN A 45 -20.02 6.16 14.44
C GLN A 45 -21.33 6.58 13.77
N MET A 46 -22.38 6.71 14.59
CA MET A 46 -23.64 7.26 14.10
C MET A 46 -23.43 8.71 13.67
N GLY A 47 -23.70 9.01 12.40
CA GLY A 47 -23.45 10.31 11.78
C GLY A 47 -22.41 10.28 10.66
N ASP A 48 -21.62 9.21 10.54
CA ASP A 48 -20.66 9.05 9.46
C ASP A 48 -21.37 8.99 8.09
N VAL A 49 -20.72 9.54 7.06
CA VAL A 49 -21.19 9.58 5.67
C VAL A 49 -20.06 9.11 4.75
N ILE A 50 -20.40 8.37 3.70
CA ILE A 50 -19.44 7.85 2.71
C ILE A 50 -20.04 7.89 1.31
N SER A 51 -19.22 8.15 0.28
CA SER A 51 -19.64 7.98 -1.11
C SER A 51 -19.60 6.50 -1.52
N GLU A 52 -20.37 6.13 -2.55
CA GLU A 52 -20.40 4.76 -3.04
C GLU A 52 -19.01 4.29 -3.53
N PRO A 53 -18.22 5.08 -4.29
CA PRO A 53 -16.85 4.68 -4.66
C PRO A 53 -15.93 4.44 -3.46
N GLU A 54 -15.98 5.29 -2.44
CA GLU A 54 -15.19 5.10 -1.21
C GLU A 54 -15.62 3.82 -0.46
N ALA A 55 -16.93 3.53 -0.42
CA ALA A 55 -17.44 2.31 0.17
C ALA A 55 -17.02 1.06 -0.63
N GLU A 56 -16.94 1.15 -1.96
CA GLU A 56 -16.42 0.08 -2.81
C GLU A 56 -14.94 -0.20 -2.55
N ASP A 57 -14.12 0.85 -2.37
CA ASP A 57 -12.70 0.70 -2.09
C ASP A 57 -12.46 0.10 -0.69
N LEU A 58 -13.25 0.49 0.30
CA LEU A 58 -13.25 -0.17 1.62
C LEU A 58 -13.64 -1.64 1.52
N MET A 59 -14.72 -1.95 0.79
CA MET A 59 -15.20 -3.31 0.60
C MET A 59 -14.14 -4.18 -0.10
N LYS A 60 -13.47 -3.67 -1.13
CA LYS A 60 -12.37 -4.38 -1.83
C LYS A 60 -11.23 -4.72 -0.86
N LEU A 61 -10.81 -3.76 -0.04
CA LEU A 61 -9.77 -3.98 0.95
C LEU A 61 -10.16 -5.07 1.96
N GLU A 62 -11.39 -5.03 2.48
CA GLU A 62 -11.90 -6.07 3.39
C GLU A 62 -11.99 -7.44 2.68
N CYS A 63 -12.44 -7.47 1.43
CA CYS A 63 -12.50 -8.69 0.63
C CYS A 63 -11.12 -9.32 0.45
N ASP A 64 -10.07 -8.53 0.23
CA ASP A 64 -8.69 -9.03 0.16
C ASP A 64 -8.24 -9.67 1.48
N GLU A 65 -8.64 -9.13 2.64
CA GLU A 65 -8.35 -9.76 3.93
C GLU A 65 -9.06 -11.10 4.10
N PHE A 66 -10.31 -11.22 3.66
CA PHE A 66 -11.05 -12.48 3.67
C PHE A 66 -10.52 -13.48 2.63
N ALA A 67 -10.08 -13.01 1.47
CA ALA A 67 -9.42 -13.81 0.44
C ALA A 67 -8.15 -14.48 0.97
N GLU A 68 -7.34 -13.75 1.74
CA GLU A 68 -6.18 -14.31 2.44
C GLU A 68 -6.55 -15.40 3.45
N ILE A 69 -7.68 -15.23 4.16
CA ILE A 69 -8.18 -16.27 5.07
C ILE A 69 -8.59 -17.52 4.27
N VAL A 70 -9.30 -17.37 3.16
CA VAL A 70 -9.69 -18.49 2.30
C VAL A 70 -8.44 -19.20 1.76
N ASN A 71 -7.51 -18.46 1.15
CA ASN A 71 -6.26 -18.99 0.60
C ASN A 71 -5.45 -19.81 1.61
N ARG A 72 -5.37 -19.37 2.87
CA ARG A 72 -4.58 -20.07 3.91
C ARG A 72 -5.24 -21.31 4.47
N ASN A 73 -6.57 -21.42 4.37
CA ASN A 73 -7.32 -22.47 5.06
C ASN A 73 -7.88 -23.53 4.10
N VAL A 74 -8.03 -23.21 2.81
CA VAL A 74 -8.40 -24.19 1.80
C VAL A 74 -7.17 -24.98 1.36
N GLN A 75 -7.29 -26.31 1.34
CA GLN A 75 -6.17 -27.23 1.05
C GLN A 75 -6.31 -27.92 -0.31
N VAL A 76 -7.47 -27.78 -0.95
CA VAL A 76 -7.82 -28.35 -2.26
C VAL A 76 -7.81 -27.27 -3.34
N THR A 77 -7.72 -27.68 -4.61
CA THR A 77 -7.80 -26.76 -5.74
C THR A 77 -9.21 -26.20 -5.87
N LEU A 78 -9.33 -24.91 -6.15
CA LEU A 78 -10.59 -24.23 -6.42
C LEU A 78 -10.55 -23.64 -7.83
N ASN A 79 -11.70 -23.60 -8.48
CA ASN A 79 -11.91 -22.67 -9.59
C ASN A 79 -12.23 -21.26 -9.04
N GLN A 80 -12.24 -20.25 -9.93
CA GLN A 80 -12.47 -18.86 -9.52
C GLN A 80 -13.83 -18.65 -8.84
N ASN A 81 -14.90 -19.25 -9.38
CA ASN A 81 -16.25 -19.11 -8.82
C ASN A 81 -16.35 -19.71 -7.41
N GLN A 82 -15.73 -20.87 -7.19
CA GLN A 82 -15.64 -21.49 -5.87
C GLN A 82 -14.89 -20.61 -4.89
N PHE A 83 -13.76 -20.02 -5.31
CA PHE A 83 -13.01 -19.08 -4.48
C PHE A 83 -13.84 -17.84 -4.12
N ASP A 84 -14.47 -17.20 -5.11
CA ASP A 84 -15.30 -16.01 -4.92
C ASP A 84 -16.50 -16.28 -4.00
N ALA A 85 -17.17 -17.42 -4.15
CA ALA A 85 -18.27 -17.84 -3.28
C ALA A 85 -17.81 -18.04 -1.82
N LEU A 86 -16.62 -18.63 -1.62
CA LEU A 86 -16.05 -18.81 -0.28
C LEU A 86 -15.64 -17.47 0.36
N VAL A 87 -15.12 -16.53 -0.42
CA VAL A 87 -14.80 -15.18 0.06
C VAL A 87 -16.06 -14.44 0.48
N SER A 88 -17.11 -14.44 -0.35
CA SER A 88 -18.42 -13.85 -0.01
C SER A 88 -19.04 -14.47 1.25
N PHE A 89 -18.94 -15.79 1.39
CA PHE A 89 -19.38 -16.49 2.60
C PHE A 89 -18.55 -16.09 3.82
N CYS A 90 -17.22 -16.07 3.70
CA CYS A 90 -16.29 -15.69 4.77
C CYS A 90 -16.49 -14.22 5.22
N TYR A 91 -16.77 -13.31 4.28
CA TYR A 91 -17.14 -11.92 4.55
C TYR A 91 -18.36 -11.85 5.49
N ASN A 92 -19.40 -12.64 5.19
CA ASN A 92 -20.63 -12.64 5.98
C ASN A 92 -20.52 -13.30 7.35
N VAL A 93 -19.94 -14.51 7.41
CA VAL A 93 -19.91 -15.29 8.66
C VAL A 93 -18.70 -14.98 9.52
N GLY A 94 -17.78 -14.17 9.00
CA GLY A 94 -16.50 -13.82 9.60
C GLY A 94 -15.49 -14.97 9.59
N ALA A 95 -14.23 -14.62 9.86
CA ALA A 95 -13.10 -15.54 9.83
C ALA A 95 -13.28 -16.77 10.75
N ALA A 96 -13.85 -16.57 11.95
CA ALA A 96 -14.08 -17.65 12.91
C ALA A 96 -15.19 -18.60 12.44
N GLY A 97 -16.29 -18.07 11.89
CA GLY A 97 -17.37 -18.85 11.31
C GLY A 97 -16.89 -19.71 10.14
N PHE A 98 -16.11 -19.11 9.23
CA PHE A 98 -15.51 -19.81 8.09
C PHE A 98 -14.60 -20.96 8.54
N LYS A 99 -13.59 -20.66 9.38
CA LYS A 99 -12.61 -21.66 9.84
C LYS A 99 -13.24 -22.82 10.61
N GLY A 100 -14.28 -22.56 11.39
CA GLY A 100 -14.99 -23.57 12.17
C GLY A 100 -16.03 -24.36 11.37
N SER A 101 -16.30 -23.99 10.12
CA SER A 101 -17.45 -24.51 9.37
C SER A 101 -17.29 -25.96 8.93
N THR A 102 -18.40 -26.70 8.94
CA THR A 102 -18.50 -28.00 8.27
C THR A 102 -18.26 -27.87 6.76
N LEU A 103 -18.59 -26.72 6.18
CA LEU A 103 -18.32 -26.37 4.79
C LEU A 103 -16.83 -26.52 4.47
N LEU A 104 -15.96 -25.80 5.18
CA LEU A 104 -14.51 -25.86 4.97
C LEU A 104 -13.96 -27.27 5.21
N LYS A 105 -14.46 -27.98 6.23
CA LYS A 105 -14.05 -29.37 6.53
C LYS A 105 -14.36 -30.31 5.36
N LYS A 106 -15.58 -30.25 4.80
CA LYS A 106 -15.99 -31.08 3.67
C LYS A 106 -15.24 -30.70 2.39
N LEU A 107 -15.04 -29.41 2.17
CA LEU A 107 -14.26 -28.91 1.03
C LEU A 107 -12.82 -29.44 1.07
N ASN A 108 -12.14 -29.33 2.21
CA ASN A 108 -10.77 -29.82 2.37
C ASN A 108 -10.66 -31.36 2.33
N ALA A 109 -11.77 -32.07 2.54
CA ALA A 109 -11.85 -33.51 2.30
C ALA A 109 -12.08 -33.87 0.81
N GLY A 110 -12.18 -32.89 -0.08
CA GLY A 110 -12.47 -33.07 -1.50
C GLY A 110 -13.96 -33.27 -1.81
N ASN A 111 -14.85 -33.12 -0.83
CA ASN A 111 -16.29 -33.33 -1.01
C ASN A 111 -16.97 -32.03 -1.45
N TYR A 112 -16.70 -31.58 -2.69
CA TYR A 112 -17.19 -30.29 -3.21
C TYR A 112 -18.72 -30.16 -3.19
N SER A 113 -19.45 -31.18 -3.68
CA SER A 113 -20.92 -31.16 -3.69
C SER A 113 -21.50 -31.06 -2.27
N GLU A 114 -20.97 -31.86 -1.33
CA GLU A 114 -21.43 -31.78 0.05
C GLU A 114 -21.02 -30.46 0.74
N ALA A 115 -19.90 -29.86 0.35
CA ALA A 115 -19.50 -28.53 0.80
C ALA A 115 -20.46 -27.46 0.29
N GLY A 116 -20.92 -27.54 -0.96
CA GLY A 116 -21.99 -26.71 -1.54
C GLY A 116 -23.26 -26.73 -0.68
N GLU A 117 -23.70 -27.90 -0.23
CA GLU A 117 -24.85 -28.02 0.66
C GLU A 117 -24.65 -27.34 2.03
N GLN A 118 -23.40 -27.22 2.49
CA GLN A 118 -23.12 -26.56 3.76
C GLN A 118 -23.25 -25.04 3.71
N PHE A 119 -23.39 -24.40 2.55
CA PHE A 119 -23.77 -22.98 2.54
C PHE A 119 -25.16 -22.81 3.16
N LEU A 120 -26.11 -23.67 2.81
CA LEU A 120 -27.54 -23.52 3.14
C LEU A 120 -27.85 -23.59 4.65
N VAL A 121 -26.97 -24.19 5.46
CA VAL A 121 -27.18 -24.29 6.92
C VAL A 121 -26.82 -23.00 7.68
N TRP A 122 -26.08 -22.08 7.04
CA TRP A 122 -25.68 -20.79 7.62
C TRP A 122 -26.71 -19.70 7.33
N ASN A 123 -27.97 -20.01 7.65
CA ASN A 123 -29.13 -19.14 7.40
C ASN A 123 -29.82 -18.65 8.67
N LYS A 124 -29.18 -18.77 9.83
CA LYS A 124 -29.74 -18.40 11.14
C LYS A 124 -28.97 -17.26 11.78
N ALA A 125 -29.66 -16.34 12.44
CA ALA A 125 -29.06 -15.43 13.40
C ALA A 125 -29.77 -15.53 14.76
N THR A 126 -29.07 -15.11 15.81
CA THR A 126 -29.62 -15.07 17.17
C THR A 126 -30.45 -13.81 17.33
N LYS A 127 -31.76 -13.96 17.56
CA LYS A 127 -32.67 -12.87 17.92
C LYS A 127 -33.35 -13.24 19.23
N ASP A 128 -33.22 -12.38 20.24
CA ASP A 128 -33.74 -12.58 21.59
C ASP A 128 -33.23 -13.90 22.25
N GLY A 129 -31.95 -14.23 22.03
CA GLY A 129 -31.32 -15.44 22.57
C GLY A 129 -31.66 -16.75 21.84
N VAL A 130 -32.50 -16.71 20.80
CA VAL A 130 -32.91 -17.89 20.02
C VAL A 130 -32.40 -17.78 18.58
N LYS A 131 -31.84 -18.87 18.04
CA LYS A 131 -31.47 -18.94 16.62
C LYS A 131 -32.71 -19.05 15.75
N LYS A 132 -32.98 -18.03 14.94
CA LYS A 132 -34.09 -18.01 13.97
C LYS A 132 -33.54 -18.01 12.55
N VAL A 133 -34.22 -18.73 11.65
CA VAL A 133 -33.93 -18.67 10.22
C VAL A 133 -34.26 -17.27 9.71
N ILE A 134 -33.39 -16.73 8.86
CA ILE A 134 -33.56 -15.44 8.20
C ILE A 134 -33.64 -15.69 6.70
N ASP A 135 -34.70 -15.21 6.06
CA ASP A 135 -34.92 -15.40 4.62
C ASP A 135 -33.82 -14.75 3.77
N GLY A 136 -33.36 -13.56 4.18
CA GLY A 136 -32.23 -12.87 3.54
C GLY A 136 -30.96 -13.73 3.52
N LEU A 137 -30.60 -14.32 4.67
CA LEU A 137 -29.46 -15.24 4.72
C LEU A 137 -29.73 -16.51 3.92
N THR A 138 -30.95 -17.06 3.96
CA THR A 138 -31.32 -18.24 3.16
C THR A 138 -31.10 -18.00 1.66
N ASN A 139 -31.50 -16.84 1.16
CA ASN A 139 -31.32 -16.50 -0.25
C ASN A 139 -29.87 -16.17 -0.59
N ARG A 140 -29.13 -15.49 0.30
CA ARG A 140 -27.68 -15.28 0.16
C ARG A 140 -26.92 -16.59 0.02
N ARG A 141 -27.22 -17.56 0.90
CA ARG A 141 -26.60 -18.88 0.87
C ARG A 141 -26.92 -19.65 -0.42
N LYS A 142 -28.11 -19.46 -1.00
CA LYS A 142 -28.47 -20.05 -2.30
C LYS A 142 -27.64 -19.45 -3.44
N ASP A 143 -27.46 -18.14 -3.47
CA ASP A 143 -26.65 -17.48 -4.50
C ASP A 143 -25.17 -17.85 -4.39
N GLU A 144 -24.61 -17.85 -3.18
CA GLU A 144 -23.23 -18.30 -2.95
C GLU A 144 -23.04 -19.77 -3.34
N LYS A 145 -23.99 -20.64 -3.00
CA LYS A 145 -23.99 -22.04 -3.46
C LYS A 145 -24.05 -22.13 -4.99
N ALA A 146 -24.95 -21.38 -5.62
CA ALA A 146 -25.09 -21.38 -7.07
C ALA A 146 -23.79 -20.97 -7.77
N LEU A 147 -23.13 -19.90 -7.29
CA LEU A 147 -21.82 -19.49 -7.79
C LEU A 147 -20.78 -20.60 -7.54
N PHE A 148 -20.75 -21.19 -6.35
CA PHE A 148 -19.81 -22.28 -6.02
C PHE A 148 -19.98 -23.52 -6.91
N GLU A 149 -21.20 -23.84 -7.32
CA GLU A 149 -21.56 -24.99 -8.16
C GLU A 149 -21.50 -24.70 -9.66
N GLU A 150 -21.39 -23.42 -10.05
CA GLU A 150 -21.35 -23.02 -11.44
C GLU A 150 -20.07 -23.52 -12.11
N THR A 151 -20.24 -24.47 -13.03
CA THR A 151 -19.16 -25.03 -13.84
C THR A 151 -18.70 -24.00 -14.88
N VAL A 152 -17.48 -23.49 -14.73
CA VAL A 152 -16.81 -22.73 -15.79
C VAL A 152 -16.47 -23.73 -16.91
N GLY A 153 -17.00 -23.51 -18.12
CA GLY A 153 -16.59 -24.25 -19.30
C GLY A 153 -15.07 -24.13 -19.48
N ASN A 154 -14.36 -25.24 -19.32
CA ASN A 154 -12.90 -25.39 -19.42
C ASN A 154 -12.08 -24.22 -18.84
N GLY A 155 -12.38 -23.83 -17.59
CA GLY A 155 -11.38 -23.15 -16.79
C GLY A 155 -10.26 -24.14 -16.49
N THR A 156 -9.07 -23.92 -17.04
CA THR A 156 -7.89 -24.75 -16.77
C THR A 156 -7.75 -24.91 -15.26
N PRO A 157 -7.71 -26.14 -14.71
CA PRO A 157 -7.36 -26.33 -13.32
C PRO A 157 -6.01 -25.66 -13.11
N LEU A 158 -5.95 -24.62 -12.28
CA LEU A 158 -4.67 -24.08 -11.88
C LEU A 158 -4.02 -25.16 -11.02
N GLU A 159 -3.03 -25.83 -11.60
CA GLU A 159 -2.09 -26.62 -10.85
C GLU A 159 -1.66 -25.79 -9.64
N LYS A 160 -1.70 -26.44 -8.48
CA LYS A 160 -1.03 -25.92 -7.28
C LYS A 160 0.36 -25.56 -7.76
N ALA A 161 0.70 -24.26 -7.76
CA ALA A 161 2.02 -23.85 -8.23
C ALA A 161 3.04 -24.71 -7.48
N GLU A 162 3.75 -25.57 -8.21
CA GLU A 162 4.85 -26.30 -7.60
C GLU A 162 5.75 -25.23 -6.98
N PRO A 163 6.20 -25.41 -5.72
CA PRO A 163 7.12 -24.46 -5.14
C PRO A 163 8.26 -24.32 -6.15
N SER A 164 8.54 -23.09 -6.59
CA SER A 164 9.64 -22.86 -7.51
C SER A 164 10.89 -23.56 -6.98
N PRO A 165 11.79 -24.11 -7.81
CA PRO A 165 12.99 -24.81 -7.34
C PRO A 165 13.71 -24.04 -6.22
N GLN A 166 13.70 -22.71 -6.31
CA GLN A 166 14.30 -21.81 -5.32
C GLN A 166 13.57 -21.78 -3.95
N ASN A 167 12.25 -21.98 -3.92
CA ASN A 167 11.48 -22.11 -2.69
C ASN A 167 11.70 -23.46 -1.99
N GLU A 168 12.18 -24.48 -2.69
CA GLU A 168 12.48 -25.78 -2.09
C GLU A 168 13.89 -25.85 -1.47
N VAL A 169 14.73 -24.87 -1.78
CA VAL A 169 16.11 -24.79 -1.30
C VAL A 169 16.13 -24.43 0.17
N THR A 170 16.85 -25.24 0.95
CA THR A 170 16.96 -25.12 2.40
C THR A 170 18.33 -24.62 2.83
N TRP A 171 19.33 -24.68 1.96
CA TRP A 171 20.66 -24.12 2.19
C TRP A 171 21.46 -23.99 0.88
N LEU A 172 22.47 -23.12 0.91
CA LEU A 172 23.29 -22.73 -0.24
C LEU A 172 24.77 -22.98 0.07
N GLU A 173 25.53 -23.49 -0.91
CA GLU A 173 26.98 -23.67 -0.82
C GLU A 173 27.71 -22.85 -1.88
N GLY A 174 28.61 -21.97 -1.46
CA GLY A 174 29.48 -21.19 -2.34
C GLY A 174 30.81 -21.88 -2.60
N TYR A 175 31.21 -22.01 -3.86
CA TYR A 175 32.46 -22.61 -4.32
C TYR A 175 33.30 -21.61 -5.12
N ARG A 176 34.61 -21.85 -5.16
CA ARG A 176 35.54 -21.20 -6.09
C ARG A 176 36.19 -22.27 -6.96
N GLU A 177 36.17 -22.06 -8.27
CA GLU A 177 36.70 -23.03 -9.25
C GLU A 177 38.24 -22.97 -9.36
N SER A 178 38.81 -21.77 -9.14
CA SER A 178 40.26 -21.51 -9.08
C SER A 178 40.55 -20.30 -8.19
N ILE A 179 41.79 -20.15 -7.70
CA ILE A 179 42.26 -18.93 -7.01
C ILE A 179 42.36 -17.75 -8.00
N SER A 180 42.50 -18.02 -9.30
CA SER A 180 42.64 -17.02 -10.37
C SER A 180 41.35 -16.69 -11.12
N ASP A 181 40.25 -17.37 -10.80
CA ASP A 181 38.95 -17.14 -11.42
C ASP A 181 38.07 -16.35 -10.45
N ASP A 182 37.55 -15.21 -10.92
CA ASP A 182 36.64 -14.35 -10.14
C ASP A 182 35.21 -14.90 -10.10
N ASN A 183 34.93 -15.98 -10.84
CA ASN A 183 33.63 -16.60 -10.85
C ASN A 183 33.27 -17.21 -9.49
N THR A 184 32.03 -16.96 -9.07
CA THR A 184 31.47 -17.59 -7.87
C THR A 184 30.44 -18.62 -8.29
N ILE A 185 30.65 -19.87 -7.89
CA ILE A 185 29.69 -20.94 -8.13
C ILE A 185 28.83 -21.09 -6.87
N ILE A 186 27.52 -21.11 -7.04
CA ILE A 186 26.58 -21.32 -5.94
C ILE A 186 25.78 -22.59 -6.22
N VAL A 187 25.83 -23.54 -5.31
CA VAL A 187 25.05 -24.76 -5.37
C VAL A 187 23.89 -24.63 -4.40
N ALA A 188 22.68 -24.66 -4.93
CA ALA A 188 21.45 -24.60 -4.16
C ALA A 188 20.91 -25.99 -3.88
N ARG A 189 20.55 -26.27 -2.62
CA ARG A 189 20.26 -27.64 -2.16
C ARG A 189 18.96 -27.78 -1.38
N LYS A 190 18.34 -28.94 -1.57
CA LYS A 190 17.23 -29.47 -0.76
C LYS A 190 17.74 -30.74 -0.07
N GLY A 191 18.12 -30.63 1.19
CA GLY A 191 18.81 -31.74 1.87
C GLY A 191 20.14 -32.09 1.18
N LYS A 192 20.27 -33.31 0.66
CA LYS A 192 21.46 -33.78 -0.07
C LYS A 192 21.40 -33.52 -1.57
N ASP A 193 20.22 -33.24 -2.10
CA ASP A 193 19.99 -33.11 -3.53
C ASP A 193 20.42 -31.73 -4.01
N VAL A 194 21.05 -31.72 -5.20
CA VAL A 194 21.36 -30.47 -5.90
C VAL A 194 20.10 -30.06 -6.64
N VAL A 195 19.60 -28.88 -6.30
CA VAL A 195 18.43 -28.29 -6.95
C VAL A 195 18.88 -27.48 -8.15
N GLU A 196 19.85 -26.57 -7.96
CA GLU A 196 20.40 -25.73 -9.02
C GLU A 196 21.89 -25.44 -8.77
N ILE A 197 22.66 -25.27 -9.85
CA ILE A 197 24.05 -24.80 -9.82
C ILE A 197 24.12 -23.50 -10.62
N LEU A 198 24.44 -22.40 -9.96
CA LEU A 198 24.62 -21.09 -10.57
C LEU A 198 26.10 -20.80 -10.76
N THR A 199 26.49 -20.35 -11.95
CA THR A 199 27.80 -19.73 -12.18
C THR A 199 27.59 -18.24 -12.33
N LEU A 200 28.15 -17.47 -11.41
CA LEU A 200 28.20 -16.03 -11.51
C LEU A 200 29.51 -15.62 -12.15
N GLU A 201 29.44 -14.94 -13.30
CA GLU A 201 30.62 -14.46 -14.01
C GLU A 201 31.10 -13.11 -13.44
N SER A 202 32.29 -13.07 -12.84
CA SER A 202 32.87 -11.86 -12.20
C SER A 202 31.87 -11.05 -11.35
N PRO A 203 31.13 -11.68 -10.41
CA PRO A 203 30.03 -11.04 -9.71
C PRO A 203 30.49 -9.87 -8.85
N LYS A 204 29.70 -8.81 -8.86
CA LYS A 204 29.74 -7.80 -7.80
C LYS A 204 28.98 -8.31 -6.58
N LYS A 205 29.21 -7.65 -5.45
CA LYS A 205 28.52 -7.95 -4.19
C LYS A 205 26.99 -7.92 -4.36
N GLU A 206 26.49 -7.01 -5.19
CA GLU A 206 25.08 -6.83 -5.49
C GLU A 206 24.48 -8.01 -6.25
N ASP A 207 25.25 -8.66 -7.13
CA ASP A 207 24.83 -9.84 -7.89
C ASP A 207 24.67 -11.03 -6.95
N LEU A 208 25.61 -11.20 -6.01
CA LEU A 208 25.52 -12.22 -4.96
C LEU A 208 24.29 -12.00 -4.06
N ILE A 209 24.04 -10.76 -3.61
CA ILE A 209 22.85 -10.44 -2.80
C ILE A 209 21.56 -10.69 -3.58
N THR A 210 21.54 -10.36 -4.87
CA THR A 210 20.39 -10.60 -5.75
C THR A 210 20.09 -12.08 -5.88
N VAL A 211 21.13 -12.90 -6.01
CA VAL A 211 21.01 -14.36 -6.11
C VAL A 211 20.54 -14.98 -4.79
N LEU A 212 21.12 -14.58 -3.65
CA LEU A 212 20.72 -15.11 -2.34
C LEU A 212 19.25 -14.82 -2.01
N ARG A 213 18.71 -13.69 -2.46
CA ARG A 213 17.30 -13.31 -2.27
C ARG A 213 16.32 -14.17 -3.06
N GLN A 214 16.79 -14.91 -4.06
CA GLN A 214 15.93 -15.81 -4.83
C GLN A 214 15.51 -17.05 -4.03
N TYR A 215 16.22 -17.37 -2.94
CA TYR A 215 16.02 -18.58 -2.14
C TYR A 215 15.49 -18.27 -0.72
N PRO A 216 14.20 -17.92 -0.57
CA PRO A 216 13.65 -17.37 0.67
C PRO A 216 13.63 -18.36 1.84
N ASN A 217 13.71 -19.66 1.56
CA ASN A 217 13.71 -20.73 2.57
C ASN A 217 15.11 -21.27 2.89
N ALA A 218 16.16 -20.72 2.24
CA ALA A 218 17.53 -21.09 2.53
C ALA A 218 17.95 -20.56 3.91
N GLN A 219 18.18 -21.46 4.85
CA GLN A 219 18.49 -21.11 6.24
C GLN A 219 19.97 -20.83 6.46
N ASN A 220 20.84 -21.28 5.54
CA ASN A 220 22.29 -21.21 5.69
C ASN A 220 22.97 -20.98 4.34
N PHE A 221 24.07 -20.22 4.34
CA PHE A 221 25.01 -20.06 3.23
C PHE A 221 26.42 -20.41 3.72
N LEU A 222 27.03 -21.43 3.13
CA LEU A 222 28.33 -21.95 3.56
C LEU A 222 29.36 -21.87 2.43
N LEU A 223 30.59 -21.51 2.74
CA LEU A 223 31.69 -21.61 1.78
C LEU A 223 32.24 -23.03 1.81
N ALA A 224 32.23 -23.69 0.66
CA ALA A 224 32.74 -25.03 0.47
C ALA A 224 34.28 -24.98 0.33
N THR A 225 34.97 -24.93 1.47
CA THR A 225 36.43 -24.98 1.53
C THR A 225 36.93 -26.38 1.17
N SER A 226 37.77 -26.49 0.14
CA SER A 226 38.45 -27.74 -0.25
C SER A 226 37.53 -28.87 -0.75
N LYS A 227 36.28 -28.59 -1.13
CA LYS A 227 35.38 -29.54 -1.80
C LYS A 227 35.33 -29.27 -3.31
N ALA A 228 35.25 -30.32 -4.13
CA ALA A 228 34.99 -30.18 -5.56
C ALA A 228 33.54 -29.74 -5.82
N VAL A 229 33.33 -28.94 -6.86
CA VAL A 229 32.00 -28.54 -7.34
C VAL A 229 31.25 -29.79 -7.83
N PRO A 230 29.99 -30.01 -7.42
CA PRO A 230 29.16 -31.11 -7.93
C PRO A 230 29.00 -31.06 -9.45
N SER A 231 28.93 -32.22 -10.09
CA SER A 231 28.60 -32.34 -11.51
C SER A 231 27.11 -32.06 -11.75
N GLY A 232 26.78 -31.20 -12.70
CA GLY A 232 25.41 -30.88 -13.07
C GLY A 232 25.35 -29.77 -14.11
N GLU A 233 24.16 -29.54 -14.66
CA GLU A 233 23.91 -28.39 -15.54
C GLU A 233 24.10 -27.09 -14.76
N ARG A 234 24.86 -26.16 -15.33
CA ARG A 234 25.18 -24.87 -14.70
C ARG A 234 24.41 -23.77 -15.39
N ILE A 235 23.64 -23.03 -14.61
CA ILE A 235 22.95 -21.84 -15.07
C ILE A 235 23.95 -20.69 -15.00
N LEU A 236 24.35 -20.21 -16.19
CA LEU A 236 25.22 -19.05 -16.31
C LEU A 236 24.38 -17.78 -16.16
N ILE A 237 24.77 -16.93 -15.20
CA ILE A 237 24.20 -15.58 -15.12
C ILE A 237 25.13 -14.66 -15.88
N GLU A 238 24.78 -14.42 -17.14
CA GLU A 238 25.57 -13.64 -18.11
C GLU A 238 25.57 -12.14 -17.80
N LYS A 239 26.64 -11.50 -18.24
CA LYS A 239 26.80 -10.05 -18.27
C LYS A 239 25.78 -9.42 -19.26
N ARG A 240 24.88 -8.54 -18.78
CA ARG A 240 23.81 -7.91 -19.62
C ARG A 240 24.33 -7.20 -20.90
N GLN A 241 23.63 -7.36 -22.04
CA GLN A 241 23.75 -6.55 -23.30
C GLN A 241 22.39 -6.03 -23.86
N PRO A 242 22.33 -4.96 -24.69
CA PRO A 242 21.08 -4.24 -25.12
C PRO A 242 20.51 -4.61 -26.54
N ALA A 243 19.23 -4.28 -26.89
CA ALA A 243 18.48 -4.75 -28.12
C ALA A 243 17.77 -3.66 -29.02
N SER A 244 17.34 -4.00 -30.28
CA SER A 244 16.87 -3.10 -31.41
C SER A 244 15.51 -3.48 -32.13
N ILE A 245 14.84 -2.58 -32.92
CA ILE A 245 13.42 -2.70 -33.47
C ILE A 245 13.22 -2.30 -35.00
N THR A 246 12.17 -2.80 -35.70
CA THR A 246 11.81 -2.72 -37.18
C THR A 246 10.63 -1.75 -37.57
N LYS A 247 10.47 -1.30 -38.86
CA LYS A 247 9.59 -0.16 -39.36
C LYS A 247 8.50 -0.50 -40.43
N VAL A 248 7.48 0.37 -40.61
CA VAL A 248 6.30 0.29 -41.55
C VAL A 248 6.23 1.48 -42.56
N GLU A 249 5.61 1.30 -43.74
CA GLU A 249 5.55 2.27 -44.86
C GLU A 249 4.35 3.25 -44.85
N ASN A 250 4.66 4.53 -45.10
CA ASN A 250 3.79 5.73 -45.26
C ASN A 250 2.81 6.10 -44.11
N PRO A 251 3.33 6.38 -42.90
CA PRO A 251 2.55 6.96 -41.81
C PRO A 251 2.17 8.45 -42.06
N PRO A 252 1.05 8.95 -41.49
CA PRO A 252 0.66 10.36 -41.54
C PRO A 252 1.75 11.26 -40.94
N SER A 253 1.96 12.47 -41.49
CA SER A 253 2.95 13.39 -40.94
C SER A 253 2.44 14.01 -39.63
N LEU A 254 2.98 13.51 -38.54
CA LEU A 254 2.80 14.05 -37.20
C LEU A 254 3.58 15.37 -37.07
N GLN A 255 2.90 16.50 -36.81
CA GLN A 255 3.58 17.75 -36.44
C GLN A 255 4.22 17.64 -35.05
N ASN A 256 3.58 16.88 -34.15
CA ASN A 256 4.11 16.47 -32.85
C ASN A 256 4.09 14.93 -32.75
N PRO A 257 5.14 14.28 -32.21
CA PRO A 257 5.22 12.84 -32.08
C PRO A 257 4.05 12.26 -31.26
N LEU A 258 3.67 11.01 -31.56
CA LEU A 258 2.76 10.25 -30.71
C LEU A 258 3.44 10.01 -29.36
N LEU A 259 2.85 10.50 -28.27
CA LEU A 259 3.34 10.26 -26.92
C LEU A 259 2.52 9.17 -26.22
N ILE A 260 3.20 8.24 -25.56
CA ILE A 260 2.59 7.14 -24.81
C ILE A 260 3.37 6.90 -23.50
N MET A 261 2.73 6.17 -22.57
CA MET A 261 3.34 5.81 -21.30
C MET A 261 4.71 5.12 -21.49
N GLY A 262 5.70 5.55 -20.70
CA GLY A 262 7.07 5.06 -20.70
C GLY A 262 8.06 5.93 -21.48
N MET A 263 7.60 6.89 -22.29
CA MET A 263 8.47 7.83 -23.01
C MET A 263 9.06 8.90 -22.06
N GLY A 264 10.30 9.32 -22.28
CA GLY A 264 10.95 10.36 -21.47
C GLY A 264 11.71 9.86 -20.24
N ALA A 265 11.61 8.56 -19.93
CA ALA A 265 12.23 7.95 -18.75
C ALA A 265 13.68 7.45 -18.96
N GLU A 266 14.13 7.32 -20.20
CA GLU A 266 15.43 6.72 -20.54
C GLU A 266 16.50 7.76 -20.92
N ASP A 267 17.73 7.56 -20.44
CA ASP A 267 18.94 8.34 -20.78
C ASP A 267 19.32 8.08 -22.25
N GLY A 268 18.73 8.85 -23.15
CA GLY A 268 18.81 8.67 -24.60
C GLY A 268 17.53 9.08 -25.34
N THR A 269 16.44 9.35 -24.61
CA THR A 269 15.23 9.94 -25.18
C THR A 269 15.55 11.25 -25.88
N LEU A 270 15.06 11.43 -27.12
CA LEU A 270 15.21 12.67 -27.87
C LEU A 270 14.75 13.86 -27.03
N ALA A 271 15.59 14.90 -26.95
CA ALA A 271 15.28 16.11 -26.18
C ALA A 271 13.95 16.74 -26.62
N SER A 272 13.62 16.67 -27.92
CA SER A 272 12.34 17.13 -28.45
C SER A 272 11.13 16.35 -27.90
N VAL A 273 11.25 15.03 -27.73
CA VAL A 273 10.17 14.20 -27.14
C VAL A 273 9.98 14.55 -25.67
N LYS A 274 11.08 14.78 -24.94
CA LYS A 274 11.02 15.22 -23.56
C LYS A 274 10.35 16.60 -23.43
N GLU A 275 10.73 17.54 -24.29
CA GLU A 275 10.14 18.88 -24.37
C GLU A 275 8.63 18.83 -24.67
N ASP A 276 8.20 17.94 -25.57
CA ASP A 276 6.78 17.74 -25.89
C ASP A 276 6.01 17.17 -24.68
N ILE A 277 6.60 16.21 -23.95
CA ILE A 277 5.99 15.68 -22.71
C ILE A 277 5.90 16.77 -21.63
N GLU A 278 6.92 17.61 -21.48
CA GLU A 278 6.92 18.72 -20.52
C GLU A 278 5.81 19.74 -20.87
N LYS A 279 5.64 20.06 -22.16
CA LYS A 279 4.55 20.91 -22.65
C LYS A 279 3.18 20.29 -22.34
N LEU A 280 3.01 18.99 -22.57
CA LEU A 280 1.81 18.22 -22.23
C LEU A 280 1.48 18.30 -20.73
N GLN A 281 2.45 17.96 -19.87
CA GLN A 281 2.29 17.98 -18.41
C GLN A 281 1.95 19.39 -17.90
N THR A 282 2.62 20.41 -18.43
CA THR A 282 2.33 21.82 -18.10
C THR A 282 0.89 22.17 -18.42
N ARG A 283 0.45 21.88 -19.65
CA ARG A 283 -0.89 22.23 -20.11
C ARG A 283 -1.98 21.51 -19.33
N LEU A 284 -1.79 20.22 -19.04
CA LEU A 284 -2.74 19.45 -18.23
C LEU A 284 -2.79 19.94 -16.78
N ARG A 285 -1.67 20.43 -16.23
CA ARG A 285 -1.63 21.03 -14.89
C ARG A 285 -2.35 22.37 -14.85
N ASP A 286 -2.14 23.24 -15.85
CA ASP A 286 -2.81 24.54 -15.93
C ASP A 286 -4.33 24.37 -16.06
N LEU A 287 -4.77 23.29 -16.70
CA LEU A 287 -6.17 22.91 -16.81
C LEU A 287 -6.72 22.15 -15.58
N GLY A 288 -5.87 21.83 -14.59
CA GLY A 288 -6.24 21.18 -13.32
C GLY A 288 -6.31 19.64 -13.34
N TYR A 289 -5.91 18.99 -14.44
CA TYR A 289 -5.95 17.53 -14.59
C TYR A 289 -4.68 16.82 -14.11
N TYR A 290 -3.56 17.53 -14.03
CA TYR A 290 -2.26 16.96 -13.63
C TYR A 290 -1.72 17.66 -12.38
N GLN A 291 -1.36 16.88 -11.35
CA GLN A 291 -0.81 17.39 -10.07
C GLN A 291 0.61 16.86 -9.77
N GLY A 292 1.20 16.15 -10.73
CA GLY A 292 2.56 15.63 -10.66
C GLY A 292 3.62 16.65 -11.10
N GLU A 293 4.89 16.23 -11.09
CA GLU A 293 6.01 17.05 -11.55
C GLU A 293 6.06 17.15 -13.08
N ILE A 294 6.53 18.27 -13.62
CA ILE A 294 6.83 18.41 -15.06
C ILE A 294 8.26 17.96 -15.22
N ASP A 295 8.42 16.66 -15.43
CA ASP A 295 9.72 15.98 -15.49
C ASP A 295 10.07 15.52 -16.90
N GLY A 296 9.16 15.75 -17.86
CA GLY A 296 9.29 15.29 -19.24
C GLY A 296 9.18 13.78 -19.38
N ASN A 297 8.68 13.10 -18.34
CA ASN A 297 8.43 11.67 -18.31
C ASN A 297 6.93 11.38 -18.41
N PHE A 298 6.55 10.63 -19.43
CA PHE A 298 5.19 10.14 -19.59
C PHE A 298 4.98 8.90 -18.71
N GLY A 299 4.94 9.13 -17.39
CA GLY A 299 4.69 8.09 -16.38
C GLY A 299 3.20 7.90 -16.05
N PHE A 300 2.94 7.11 -15.01
CA PHE A 300 1.58 6.77 -14.55
C PHE A 300 0.70 8.01 -14.30
N ASN A 301 1.22 9.03 -13.60
CA ASN A 301 0.46 10.24 -13.31
C ASN A 301 0.11 11.04 -14.57
N THR A 302 1.02 11.08 -15.56
CA THR A 302 0.80 11.75 -16.85
C THR A 302 -0.27 11.01 -17.65
N ASP A 303 -0.22 9.68 -17.70
CA ASP A 303 -1.24 8.83 -18.32
C ASP A 303 -2.62 9.00 -17.70
N GLN A 304 -2.72 8.99 -16.37
CA GLN A 304 -4.00 9.21 -15.68
C GLN A 304 -4.58 10.59 -16.00
N ALA A 305 -3.75 11.64 -16.00
CA ALA A 305 -4.20 12.98 -16.35
C ALA A 305 -4.66 13.09 -17.82
N VAL A 306 -3.95 12.44 -18.76
CA VAL A 306 -4.34 12.37 -20.18
C VAL A 306 -5.67 11.63 -20.34
N LYS A 307 -5.86 10.49 -19.67
CA LYS A 307 -7.11 9.72 -19.73
C LYS A 307 -8.30 10.48 -19.16
N VAL A 308 -8.13 11.16 -18.03
CA VAL A 308 -9.20 11.99 -17.45
C VAL A 308 -9.54 13.17 -18.37
N PHE A 309 -8.53 13.79 -19.01
CA PHE A 309 -8.75 14.84 -20.00
C PHE A 309 -9.48 14.31 -21.25
N GLN A 310 -9.04 13.19 -21.83
CA GLN A 310 -9.66 12.57 -23.00
C GLN A 310 -11.10 12.14 -22.70
N ALA A 311 -11.35 11.51 -21.54
CA ALA A 311 -12.67 11.12 -21.10
C ALA A 311 -13.63 12.32 -21.02
N ARG A 312 -13.11 13.48 -20.59
CA ARG A 312 -13.90 14.71 -20.45
C ARG A 312 -14.33 15.33 -21.78
N TYR A 313 -13.50 15.24 -22.83
CA TYR A 313 -13.72 15.95 -24.09
C TYR A 313 -14.06 15.06 -25.29
N PHE A 314 -13.75 13.76 -25.22
CA PHE A 314 -14.02 12.77 -26.28
C PHE A 314 -14.90 11.60 -25.79
N GLY A 315 -14.98 11.37 -24.48
CA GLY A 315 -15.78 10.30 -23.86
C GLY A 315 -14.93 9.15 -23.30
N GLN A 316 -15.46 8.43 -22.32
CA GLN A 316 -14.72 7.44 -21.52
C GLN A 316 -14.11 6.29 -22.37
N ASN A 317 -14.76 5.90 -23.46
CA ASN A 317 -14.29 4.81 -24.32
C ASN A 317 -13.13 5.21 -25.25
N GLU A 318 -12.91 6.51 -25.42
CA GLU A 318 -11.83 7.08 -26.25
C GLU A 318 -10.63 7.54 -25.39
N ALA A 319 -10.68 7.30 -24.07
CA ALA A 319 -9.65 7.68 -23.11
C ALA A 319 -8.54 6.63 -22.99
N ASP A 320 -7.74 6.51 -24.05
CA ASP A 320 -6.74 5.45 -24.19
C ASP A 320 -5.34 5.79 -23.63
N GLY A 321 -5.14 7.04 -23.18
CA GLY A 321 -3.86 7.52 -22.61
C GLY A 321 -2.79 7.82 -23.65
N LYS A 322 -3.12 7.77 -24.95
CA LYS A 322 -2.17 8.04 -26.05
C LYS A 322 -2.39 9.45 -26.60
N VAL A 323 -1.33 10.24 -26.67
CA VAL A 323 -1.41 11.63 -27.16
C VAL A 323 -1.05 11.67 -28.63
N GLY A 324 -2.05 11.36 -29.45
CA GLY A 324 -2.01 11.52 -30.91
C GLY A 324 -2.47 12.90 -31.37
N SER A 325 -2.57 13.09 -32.69
CA SER A 325 -2.94 14.36 -33.32
C SER A 325 -4.23 14.99 -32.77
N LEU A 326 -5.28 14.19 -32.53
CA LEU A 326 -6.55 14.67 -31.98
C LEU A 326 -6.42 15.24 -30.56
N THR A 327 -5.59 14.61 -29.72
CA THR A 327 -5.39 15.06 -28.34
C THR A 327 -4.54 16.34 -28.32
N TRP A 328 -3.52 16.43 -29.18
CA TRP A 328 -2.73 17.65 -29.37
C TRP A 328 -3.58 18.83 -29.85
N GLU A 329 -4.42 18.60 -30.85
CA GLU A 329 -5.34 19.62 -31.37
C GLU A 329 -6.33 20.09 -30.30
N LYS A 330 -6.87 19.21 -29.45
CA LYS A 330 -7.78 19.65 -28.40
C LYS A 330 -7.10 20.44 -27.28
N LEU A 331 -5.81 20.23 -27.05
CA LEU A 331 -5.07 20.93 -26.01
C LEU A 331 -4.60 22.34 -26.44
N TRP A 332 -4.33 22.56 -27.74
CA TRP A 332 -3.75 23.81 -28.27
C TRP A 332 -4.37 24.38 -29.56
N GLY A 333 -5.31 23.69 -30.19
CA GLY A 333 -6.02 24.14 -31.39
C GLY A 333 -7.00 25.28 -31.10
N GLN A 334 -7.75 25.71 -32.13
CA GLN A 334 -8.68 26.85 -32.00
C GLN A 334 -9.72 26.66 -30.88
N ASP A 335 -10.19 25.42 -30.68
CA ASP A 335 -11.19 25.05 -29.66
C ASP A 335 -10.56 24.53 -28.35
N ALA A 336 -9.32 24.94 -28.06
CA ALA A 336 -8.63 24.54 -26.85
C ALA A 336 -9.33 25.09 -25.59
N PRO A 337 -9.46 24.30 -24.52
CA PRO A 337 -10.11 24.76 -23.30
C PRO A 337 -9.32 25.92 -22.67
N PRO A 338 -10.01 26.98 -22.20
CA PRO A 338 -9.36 28.10 -21.55
C PRO A 338 -8.80 27.69 -20.19
N ILE A 339 -7.66 28.27 -19.82
CA ILE A 339 -7.10 28.08 -18.47
C ILE A 339 -8.08 28.73 -17.47
N PRO A 340 -8.51 28.03 -16.41
CA PRO A 340 -9.43 28.58 -15.42
C PRO A 340 -8.86 29.86 -14.78
N THR A 341 -9.62 30.96 -14.80
CA THR A 341 -9.18 32.23 -14.19
C THR A 341 -9.47 32.21 -12.68
N PRO A 342 -8.49 32.43 -11.80
CA PRO A 342 -8.74 32.53 -10.37
C PRO A 342 -9.53 33.80 -10.03
N PRO A 343 -10.44 33.79 -9.04
CA PRO A 343 -11.09 35.01 -8.56
C PRO A 343 -10.09 35.96 -7.87
N ALA A 344 -10.22 37.28 -8.08
CA ALA A 344 -9.45 38.35 -7.42
C ALA A 344 -10.27 38.96 -6.24
N SER A 345 -9.82 39.46 -5.09
CA SER A 345 -8.55 39.81 -4.38
C SER A 345 -8.91 40.02 -2.87
N PRO A 346 -8.03 40.02 -1.80
CA PRO A 346 -6.68 40.64 -1.70
C PRO A 346 -5.55 39.82 -0.99
N THR A 347 -4.29 40.13 -1.33
CA THR A 347 -2.97 39.79 -0.69
C THR A 347 -2.85 38.48 0.14
N ASN A 348 -2.27 37.42 -0.42
CA ASN A 348 -2.08 36.11 0.25
C ASN A 348 -0.68 35.93 0.91
N PRO A 349 -0.59 35.72 2.23
CA PRO A 349 0.51 35.05 2.91
C PRO A 349 0.51 33.54 2.58
N GLY A 350 1.66 32.85 2.65
CA GLY A 350 1.76 31.42 2.36
C GLY A 350 0.99 30.51 3.34
N LYS A 351 1.04 29.18 3.16
CA LYS A 351 0.42 28.21 4.09
C LYS A 351 1.24 27.99 5.36
N ASN A 352 0.57 27.69 6.47
CA ASN A 352 1.18 27.31 7.75
C ASN A 352 1.18 25.78 7.90
N TYR A 353 2.33 25.18 8.18
CA TYR A 353 2.46 23.71 8.28
C TYR A 353 3.66 23.30 9.14
N LEU A 354 3.71 22.02 9.51
CA LEU A 354 4.89 21.41 10.10
C LEU A 354 5.55 20.43 9.11
N LYS A 355 6.87 20.32 9.18
CA LYS A 355 7.66 19.33 8.42
C LYS A 355 8.54 18.51 9.35
N LEU A 356 8.59 17.19 9.20
CA LEU A 356 9.46 16.29 9.95
C LEU A 356 10.47 15.65 9.01
N THR A 357 11.76 15.79 9.31
CA THR A 357 12.87 15.26 8.50
C THR A 357 13.89 14.50 9.34
N LYS A 358 14.72 13.70 8.67
CA LYS A 358 15.86 13.03 9.31
C LYS A 358 17.03 13.99 9.44
N THR A 359 17.74 13.93 10.56
CA THR A 359 19.07 14.52 10.67
C THR A 359 20.15 13.45 10.50
N ARG A 360 21.41 13.87 10.49
CA ARG A 360 22.58 12.97 10.56
C ARG A 360 23.08 12.75 11.99
N GLN A 361 22.46 13.40 12.97
CA GLN A 361 22.87 13.31 14.37
C GLN A 361 22.17 12.12 15.05
N LYS A 362 22.87 11.46 15.96
CA LYS A 362 22.28 10.47 16.86
C LYS A 362 22.30 11.00 18.29
N ASP A 363 21.27 10.64 19.05
CA ASP A 363 21.22 10.89 20.48
C ASP A 363 22.09 9.88 21.26
N GLU A 364 22.17 10.06 22.58
CA GLU A 364 22.93 9.21 23.50
C GLU A 364 22.47 7.73 23.51
N TYR A 365 21.27 7.42 23.02
CA TYR A 365 20.71 6.07 22.94
C TYR A 365 20.92 5.43 21.55
N GLY A 366 21.56 6.13 20.63
CA GLY A 366 21.86 5.65 19.28
C GLY A 366 20.72 5.80 18.27
N CYS A 367 19.64 6.50 18.63
CA CYS A 367 18.58 6.90 17.70
C CYS A 367 19.02 8.13 16.91
N LEU A 368 18.79 8.14 15.60
CA LEU A 368 18.78 9.34 14.78
C LEU A 368 17.81 10.37 15.36
N VAL A 369 18.34 11.55 15.63
CA VAL A 369 17.57 12.75 15.95
C VAL A 369 16.80 13.17 14.70
N LEU A 370 15.52 13.45 14.86
CA LEU A 370 14.65 13.95 13.79
C LEU A 370 14.41 15.44 14.01
N LYS A 371 14.15 16.18 12.94
CA LYS A 371 13.93 17.62 13.01
C LYS A 371 12.50 17.95 12.61
N MET A 372 11.75 18.53 13.54
CA MET A 372 10.42 19.08 13.31
C MET A 372 10.54 20.58 13.08
N GLU A 373 10.07 21.06 11.94
CA GLU A 373 10.22 22.43 11.47
C GLU A 373 8.84 23.07 11.33
N TYR A 374 8.68 24.27 11.88
CA TYR A 374 7.46 25.06 11.81
C TYR A 374 7.59 26.14 10.74
N TYR A 375 6.66 26.10 9.78
CA TYR A 375 6.55 27.06 8.71
C TYR A 375 5.32 27.93 8.91
N LYS A 376 5.55 29.25 8.89
CA LYS A 376 4.51 30.27 8.89
C LYS A 376 4.58 31.04 7.59
N ASP A 377 3.47 31.13 6.88
CA ASP A 377 3.37 31.78 5.59
C ASP A 377 4.39 31.23 4.57
N GLY A 378 4.65 29.92 4.63
CA GLY A 378 5.65 29.23 3.81
C GLY A 378 7.11 29.47 4.19
N GLN A 379 7.40 30.28 5.22
CA GLN A 379 8.75 30.53 5.71
C GLN A 379 9.04 29.74 6.97
N LEU A 380 10.22 29.11 7.04
CA LEU A 380 10.69 28.46 8.27
C LEU A 380 10.80 29.52 9.38
N LYS A 381 10.05 29.35 10.45
CA LYS A 381 10.10 30.23 11.62
C LYS A 381 10.80 29.60 12.80
N ASP A 382 10.65 28.29 12.97
CA ASP A 382 11.17 27.62 14.14
C ASP A 382 11.44 26.14 13.89
N SER A 383 12.21 25.50 14.77
CA SER A 383 12.43 24.06 14.73
C SER A 383 12.73 23.44 16.09
N LEU A 384 12.38 22.17 16.24
CA LEU A 384 12.61 21.32 17.39
C LEU A 384 13.28 20.02 16.97
N ASN A 385 14.18 19.52 17.82
CA ASN A 385 14.66 18.15 17.71
C ASN A 385 13.64 17.22 18.37
N VAL A 386 13.34 16.11 17.72
CA VAL A 386 12.40 15.09 18.21
C VAL A 386 12.97 13.69 17.97
N CYS A 387 12.26 12.66 18.44
CA CYS A 387 12.57 11.27 18.16
C CYS A 387 11.35 10.52 17.62
N SER A 388 11.58 9.42 16.91
CA SER A 388 10.56 8.44 16.54
C SER A 388 11.23 7.12 16.21
N GLY A 389 10.62 6.02 16.66
CA GLY A 389 11.18 4.68 16.56
C GLY A 389 12.29 4.43 17.60
N THR A 390 12.58 3.15 17.84
CA THR A 390 13.56 2.72 18.85
C THR A 390 14.96 2.50 18.25
N PRO A 391 16.04 2.47 19.08
CA PRO A 391 17.37 2.12 18.62
C PRO A 391 17.36 0.78 17.86
N GLY A 392 18.07 0.73 16.74
CA GLY A 392 18.12 -0.45 15.87
C GLY A 392 16.87 -0.72 15.03
N GLN A 393 15.78 0.04 15.22
CA GLN A 393 14.52 -0.10 14.48
C GLN A 393 14.11 1.18 13.73
N GLN A 394 15.00 2.16 13.59
CA GLN A 394 14.76 3.36 12.77
C GLN A 394 14.89 3.08 11.26
N VAL A 395 14.03 2.17 10.78
CA VAL A 395 13.83 1.91 9.36
C VAL A 395 12.69 2.81 8.90
N PHE A 396 13.05 3.88 8.20
CA PHE A 396 12.10 4.84 7.63
C PHE A 396 11.46 4.25 6.38
N LYS A 397 10.13 4.31 6.30
CA LYS A 397 9.35 3.67 5.23
C LYS A 397 8.25 4.58 4.72
N THR A 398 7.78 4.31 3.52
CA THR A 398 6.56 4.91 2.96
C THR A 398 5.31 4.30 3.59
N GLY A 399 4.15 4.96 3.45
CA GLY A 399 2.86 4.51 4.01
C GLY A 399 2.56 3.01 3.82
N PRO A 400 2.59 2.45 2.59
CA PRO A 400 2.25 1.06 2.31
C PRO A 400 3.24 0.05 2.91
N ASN A 401 4.50 0.46 3.00
CA ASN A 401 5.60 -0.39 3.45
C ASN A 401 5.77 -0.39 4.99
N SER A 402 5.12 0.54 5.68
CA SER A 402 5.12 0.59 7.14
C SER A 402 4.06 -0.31 7.74
N VAL A 403 4.44 -1.03 8.80
CA VAL A 403 3.59 -2.04 9.45
C VAL A 403 3.38 -1.70 10.93
N PRO A 404 2.19 -1.98 11.50
CA PRO A 404 1.95 -1.81 12.94
C PRO A 404 2.92 -2.61 13.79
N LYS A 405 3.18 -2.13 15.03
CA LYS A 405 4.03 -2.80 16.04
C LYS A 405 5.48 -3.06 15.61
N SER A 406 5.97 -2.42 14.54
CA SER A 406 7.34 -2.62 14.03
C SER A 406 8.43 -1.91 14.83
N LEU A 407 8.06 -1.09 15.83
CA LEU A 407 8.96 -0.18 16.54
C LEU A 407 9.64 0.87 15.64
N GLN A 408 9.19 0.99 14.37
CA GLN A 408 9.73 1.90 13.37
C GLN A 408 9.11 3.30 13.46
N PRO A 409 9.83 4.33 12.97
CA PRO A 409 9.31 5.69 12.82
C PRO A 409 7.98 5.75 12.07
N LEU A 410 7.27 6.86 12.26
CA LEU A 410 6.10 7.26 11.47
C LEU A 410 6.40 7.14 9.96
N PRO A 411 5.54 6.56 9.09
CA PRO A 411 5.85 6.51 7.68
C PRO A 411 5.80 7.89 7.00
N GLU A 412 6.56 7.97 5.91
CA GLU A 412 6.59 9.12 5.01
C GLU A 412 5.21 9.36 4.40
N GLY A 413 4.85 10.64 4.30
CA GLY A 413 3.60 11.09 3.70
C GLY A 413 3.04 12.32 4.41
N LYS A 414 1.85 12.72 3.98
CA LYS A 414 1.09 13.82 4.60
C LYS A 414 0.25 13.26 5.74
N TRP A 415 0.34 13.93 6.88
CA TRP A 415 -0.46 13.70 8.07
C TRP A 415 -1.23 14.97 8.42
N ARG A 416 -2.34 14.80 9.11
CA ARG A 416 -3.12 15.87 9.72
C ARG A 416 -2.90 15.85 11.23
N ILE A 417 -2.62 17.01 11.82
CA ILE A 417 -2.48 17.21 13.27
C ILE A 417 -3.88 17.39 13.87
N GLU A 418 -4.26 16.50 14.79
CA GLU A 418 -5.54 16.55 15.48
C GLU A 418 -5.48 17.43 16.75
N ASP A 419 -6.62 17.61 17.40
CA ASP A 419 -6.69 18.42 18.63
C ASP A 419 -5.93 17.77 19.80
N ILE A 420 -5.31 18.63 20.63
CA ILE A 420 -4.52 18.22 21.80
C ILE A 420 -5.44 17.54 22.84
N LYS A 421 -5.01 16.38 23.33
CA LYS A 421 -5.61 15.65 24.44
C LYS A 421 -4.86 15.95 25.74
N TRP A 422 -5.59 16.39 26.77
CA TRP A 422 -5.07 16.63 28.12
C TRP A 422 -5.59 15.54 29.07
N ALA A 423 -4.72 14.94 29.90
CA ALA A 423 -5.16 13.89 30.84
C ALA A 423 -6.08 14.43 31.95
N LYS A 424 -5.88 15.70 32.33
CA LYS A 424 -6.60 16.38 33.40
C LYS A 424 -7.12 17.73 32.89
N GLU A 425 -6.50 18.82 33.33
CA GLU A 425 -6.85 20.18 32.93
C GLU A 425 -6.00 20.62 31.73
N LYS A 426 -6.56 21.53 30.93
CA LYS A 426 -5.85 22.21 29.85
C LYS A 426 -4.58 22.88 30.39
N ASP A 427 -3.49 22.79 29.63
CA ASP A 427 -2.18 23.36 30.00
C ASP A 427 -1.52 22.76 31.25
N LYS A 428 -1.97 21.59 31.73
CA LYS A 428 -1.22 20.80 32.73
C LYS A 428 -0.31 19.79 32.03
N TYR A 429 0.98 20.11 32.02
CA TYR A 429 2.05 19.32 31.40
C TYR A 429 2.74 18.34 32.37
N PHE A 430 2.25 18.23 33.60
CA PHE A 430 2.79 17.35 34.65
C PHE A 430 1.69 16.41 35.16
N GLY A 431 2.03 15.15 35.43
CA GLY A 431 1.11 14.11 35.88
C GLY A 431 1.19 12.85 35.00
N GLU A 432 0.31 11.88 35.27
CA GLU A 432 0.27 10.61 34.55
C GLU A 432 -1.05 10.47 33.77
N PHE A 433 -0.97 10.02 32.52
CA PHE A 433 -2.09 9.36 31.83
C PHE A 433 -2.22 7.93 32.38
N SER A 434 -3.42 7.35 32.32
CA SER A 434 -3.66 5.94 32.64
C SER A 434 -2.97 4.97 31.67
N THR A 435 -2.50 5.46 30.51
CA THR A 435 -1.83 4.67 29.48
C THR A 435 -0.31 4.76 29.65
N PRO A 436 0.42 3.65 29.83
CA PRO A 436 1.87 3.69 30.03
C PRO A 436 2.59 4.35 28.84
N GLY A 437 3.29 5.46 29.11
CA GLY A 437 4.30 6.00 28.19
C GLY A 437 3.92 7.18 27.28
N VAL A 438 2.68 7.67 27.33
CA VAL A 438 2.20 8.80 26.50
C VAL A 438 2.30 10.16 27.21
N GLY A 439 2.82 10.21 28.45
CA GLY A 439 2.92 11.46 29.24
C GLY A 439 1.54 12.08 29.54
N PRO A 440 1.42 13.21 30.26
CA PRO A 440 0.15 13.86 30.67
C PRO A 440 -0.60 14.61 29.54
N VAL A 441 -0.04 14.66 28.33
CA VAL A 441 -0.58 15.38 27.18
C VAL A 441 -0.10 14.75 25.88
N SER A 442 -0.98 14.65 24.88
CA SER A 442 -0.66 14.13 23.55
C SER A 442 -1.46 14.78 22.42
N THR A 443 -0.98 14.66 21.18
CA THR A 443 -1.62 15.22 19.98
C THR A 443 -1.71 14.16 18.89
N PRO A 444 -2.90 13.62 18.57
CA PRO A 444 -3.04 12.57 17.56
C PRO A 444 -2.69 13.02 16.14
N LEU A 445 -2.33 12.06 15.29
CA LEU A 445 -2.04 12.25 13.87
C LEU A 445 -2.88 11.31 12.99
N THR A 446 -3.43 11.85 11.90
CA THR A 446 -4.21 11.10 10.89
C THR A 446 -3.48 11.08 9.55
N TYR A 447 -3.28 9.93 8.92
CA TYR A 447 -2.61 9.84 7.61
C TYR A 447 -3.54 10.28 6.49
N VAL A 448 -3.05 11.15 5.60
CA VAL A 448 -3.84 11.77 4.52
C VAL A 448 -3.46 11.20 3.15
N GLY A 449 -2.18 10.89 2.91
CA GLY A 449 -1.74 10.42 1.61
C GLY A 449 -0.24 10.58 1.36
N PRO A 450 0.25 10.29 0.15
CA PRO A 450 -0.49 10.11 -1.10
C PRO A 450 -1.01 8.67 -1.33
N SER A 451 -0.64 7.75 -0.45
CA SER A 451 -1.04 6.34 -0.49
C SER A 451 -1.88 6.01 0.75
N SER A 452 -2.18 4.73 1.01
CA SER A 452 -2.71 4.29 2.30
C SER A 452 -1.58 3.83 3.23
N THR A 453 -1.83 3.82 4.54
CA THR A 453 -0.93 3.19 5.51
C THR A 453 -1.72 2.33 6.47
N ARG A 454 -1.10 1.23 6.92
CA ARG A 454 -1.64 0.37 7.98
C ARG A 454 -1.37 0.92 9.38
N ARG A 455 -0.60 2.01 9.50
CA ARG A 455 -0.23 2.62 10.79
C ARG A 455 -1.38 3.48 11.33
N SER A 456 -1.82 3.21 12.55
CA SER A 456 -2.83 3.99 13.25
C SER A 456 -2.43 4.23 14.71
N ALA A 457 -3.21 5.04 15.43
CA ALA A 457 -2.96 5.44 16.83
C ALA A 457 -1.56 6.06 17.05
N ILE A 458 -1.13 6.90 16.11
CA ILE A 458 0.11 7.68 16.21
C ILE A 458 -0.22 9.03 16.84
N GLU A 459 0.59 9.46 17.80
CA GLU A 459 0.47 10.76 18.46
C GLU A 459 1.83 11.48 18.53
N ILE A 460 1.82 12.79 18.79
CA ILE A 460 2.97 13.58 19.24
C ILE A 460 2.84 13.73 20.75
N HIS A 461 3.86 13.37 21.52
CA HIS A 461 3.81 13.44 22.99
C HIS A 461 5.20 13.60 23.61
N ILE A 462 5.27 13.89 24.91
CA ILE A 462 6.53 13.92 25.66
C ILE A 462 7.07 12.49 25.78
N ASP A 463 8.34 12.24 25.45
CA ASP A 463 8.94 10.89 25.47
C ASP A 463 9.29 10.45 26.91
N SER A 464 8.27 10.27 27.75
CA SER A 464 8.42 9.90 29.17
C SER A 464 8.98 8.48 29.37
N ASN A 465 9.03 7.68 28.31
CA ASN A 465 9.59 6.32 28.31
C ASN A 465 11.10 6.28 28.09
N ARG A 466 11.71 7.40 27.68
CA ARG A 466 13.13 7.46 27.37
C ARG A 466 13.95 7.62 28.65
N ARG A 467 14.51 6.52 29.12
CA ARG A 467 15.39 6.42 30.28
C ARG A 467 16.37 5.27 30.07
N ALA A 468 17.43 5.20 30.87
CA ALA A 468 18.41 4.11 30.79
C ALA A 468 17.72 2.73 30.76
N GLY A 469 17.98 1.95 29.70
CA GLY A 469 17.41 0.61 29.48
C GLY A 469 16.03 0.57 28.80
N PHE A 470 15.40 1.71 28.52
CA PHE A 470 14.10 1.79 27.84
C PHE A 470 14.22 2.67 26.59
N PRO A 471 13.97 2.12 25.39
CA PRO A 471 14.33 2.75 24.11
C PRO A 471 13.46 3.97 23.71
N GLY A 472 12.54 4.41 24.57
CA GLY A 472 11.61 5.49 24.29
C GLY A 472 10.52 5.10 23.29
N THR A 473 10.00 6.11 22.60
CA THR A 473 8.80 6.01 21.77
C THR A 473 8.99 5.18 20.49
N ALA A 474 8.15 4.15 20.31
CA ALA A 474 8.31 3.12 19.27
C ALA A 474 7.60 3.40 17.93
N GLY A 475 7.05 4.59 17.71
CA GLY A 475 6.40 4.91 16.44
C GLY A 475 5.63 6.23 16.41
N CYS A 476 5.25 6.74 17.57
CA CYS A 476 4.82 8.13 17.76
C CYS A 476 6.00 9.10 17.58
N VAL A 477 5.73 10.40 17.63
CA VAL A 477 6.75 11.44 17.63
C VAL A 477 6.99 11.91 19.06
N GLY A 478 8.15 11.57 19.62
CA GLY A 478 8.53 11.91 20.98
C GLY A 478 9.26 13.25 21.06
N LEU A 479 8.76 14.15 21.89
CA LEU A 479 9.42 15.41 22.26
C LEU A 479 10.25 15.17 23.52
N TYR A 480 11.51 15.66 23.53
CA TYR A 480 12.48 15.34 24.58
C TYR A 480 12.12 15.94 25.93
N THR A 481 11.55 17.15 25.94
CA THR A 481 11.24 17.87 27.19
C THR A 481 9.83 18.43 27.19
N ILE A 482 9.33 18.74 28.39
CA ILE A 482 8.07 19.48 28.56
C ILE A 482 8.14 20.85 27.88
N ALA A 483 9.30 21.52 27.93
CA ALA A 483 9.50 22.82 27.29
C ALA A 483 9.36 22.71 25.75
N ASP A 484 9.88 21.65 25.14
CA ASP A 484 9.69 21.40 23.70
C ASP A 484 8.22 21.18 23.34
N TYR A 485 7.48 20.47 24.21
CA TYR A 485 6.04 20.29 24.02
C TYR A 485 5.25 21.59 24.18
N GLN A 486 5.60 22.43 25.15
CA GLN A 486 5.00 23.77 25.29
C GLN A 486 5.29 24.65 24.07
N ARG A 487 6.50 24.55 23.52
CA ARG A 487 6.88 25.25 22.28
C ARG A 487 6.05 24.76 21.09
N PHE A 488 5.90 23.45 20.91
CA PHE A 488 4.99 22.89 19.90
C PHE A 488 3.54 23.39 20.07
N VAL A 489 3.00 23.44 21.30
CA VAL A 489 1.66 23.98 21.57
C VAL A 489 1.56 25.47 21.22
N SER A 490 2.62 26.25 21.40
CA SER A 490 2.65 27.65 20.98
C SER A 490 2.50 27.80 19.47
N TRP A 491 3.15 26.96 18.66
CA TRP A 491 2.97 26.95 17.19
C TRP A 491 1.53 26.63 16.78
N LEU A 492 0.89 25.65 17.45
CA LEU A 492 -0.53 25.32 17.23
C LEU A 492 -1.45 26.49 17.55
N ARG A 493 -1.16 27.24 18.62
CA ARG A 493 -1.95 28.42 19.00
C ARG A 493 -1.71 29.63 18.10
N GLU A 494 -0.51 29.75 17.55
CA GLU A 494 -0.13 30.90 16.74
C GLU A 494 -0.82 30.90 15.38
N THR A 495 -0.80 29.76 14.67
CA THR A 495 -1.28 29.69 13.27
C THR A 495 -2.09 28.45 12.93
N ASP A 496 -2.36 27.59 13.90
CA ASP A 496 -3.07 26.32 13.73
C ASP A 496 -2.58 25.49 12.51
N PRO A 497 -1.26 25.22 12.38
CA PRO A 497 -0.72 24.47 11.25
C PRO A 497 -1.14 22.99 11.31
N ARG A 498 -2.25 22.65 10.68
CA ARG A 498 -2.83 21.29 10.71
C ARG A 498 -2.20 20.32 9.71
N ASP A 499 -1.49 20.82 8.71
CA ASP A 499 -0.75 20.00 7.77
C ASP A 499 0.61 19.61 8.35
N PHE A 500 0.91 18.31 8.38
CA PHE A 500 2.18 17.75 8.85
C PHE A 500 2.82 16.85 7.81
N TYR A 501 3.93 17.31 7.24
CA TYR A 501 4.65 16.60 6.19
C TYR A 501 5.80 15.80 6.77
N VAL A 502 5.73 14.49 6.67
CA VAL A 502 6.79 13.59 7.11
C VAL A 502 7.60 13.21 5.89
N ASP A 503 8.85 13.67 5.83
CA ASP A 503 9.74 13.55 4.68
C ASP A 503 11.05 12.87 5.09
N TRP A 504 11.16 11.60 4.74
CA TRP A 504 12.34 10.79 4.95
C TRP A 504 13.24 10.74 3.71
N GLY A 505 12.94 11.50 2.67
CA GLY A 505 13.64 11.42 1.39
C GLY A 505 13.43 10.08 0.67
N LEU A 506 12.29 9.42 0.88
CA LEU A 506 11.86 8.21 0.16
C LEU A 506 10.99 8.54 -1.07
N GLY A 507 10.70 9.83 -1.29
CA GLY A 507 10.08 10.34 -2.53
C GLY A 507 8.55 10.28 -2.58
N THR A 508 7.89 9.98 -1.47
CA THR A 508 6.43 9.85 -1.33
C THR A 508 5.79 10.92 -0.44
N SER A 509 6.55 11.74 0.28
CA SER A 509 5.98 12.88 1.02
C SER A 509 5.43 13.92 0.04
N PRO A 510 4.15 14.33 0.15
CA PRO A 510 3.63 15.45 -0.61
C PRO A 510 4.36 16.76 -0.24
N LYS A 511 4.35 17.74 -1.15
CA LYS A 511 4.91 19.07 -0.90
C LYS A 511 3.87 19.98 -0.20
N PRO A 512 4.31 20.88 0.71
CA PRO A 512 3.42 21.76 1.49
C PRO A 512 2.53 22.74 0.71
#